data_AF-A0A5B1QWD5-F1
#
_entry.id   AF-A0A5B1QWD5-F1
#
_cell.length_a   1.000
_cell.length_b   1.000
_cell.length_c   1.000
_cell.angle_alpha   90.00
_cell.angle_beta   90.00
_cell.angle_gamma   90.00
#
_symmetry.space_group_name_H-M   'P 1'
#
loop_
_entity.id
_entity.type
_entity.pdbx_description
1 polymer ?
#
loop_
_entity_poly.entity_id
_entity_poly.type
_entity_poly.pdbx_seq_one_letter_code
_entity_poly.pdbx_strand_id
1 'polypeptide(L)'
;RDSYLHTILERQAPLLVCSTPGCPDRALWRCKDCIPQPVYCATCCRRAHMPMPFHRVEKWTGTHYQDDWLLSVGVFIPLGHRGRPCPSTAHRFPGYDTPTNPSPSPGQPSPETRTNVKPTELDMWGNPMIHVVDSSGVHLIGINWCECKEEDHHMQLFRHGLFPATFKSPKTAFTFQVLDEQRLDNLECKTTAFHFFGKLRRLTNPAFPHSVPNRYRELLRVSRQWRDLKYRRWHGWGHQNTMPGEGDMALFCFICPRNTFNMEDNWRDDPDQLSNMVVLAMDGNYENSCLKMRRPENDVVLSEGSGFMTARPRYRKHLDVAVEFREKSTCHDHKAVKQVNAKRDHLSSTGLGAIVCMHGCFVPNTVVDFQGAEMQMNMDYSLSMAARFFSFLYLMLLLYDIMCQYSKRLVKRFDESPYLEMPAGMTVKKGIGLFHVHGHKDECLAQYSPNYIIGARQVDGETCEPLWWPLNEVARSTKSMAYSHRREILDDHMSDSNWKKTVAVPKVLCKKYKKAVVAVKETSEYLVKLTDSADPNSVREWIRADKHAQENRDKDPSLMDIYDIKLNKRECSPMDH
;
A
#
# COMPACT_ATOMS: atom_id res chain seq x y z
N ARG A 1 2.89 -35.39 24.37
CA ARG A 1 1.68 -34.54 24.43
C ARG A 1 1.28 -34.28 25.88
N ASP A 2 1.08 -35.33 26.67
CA ASP A 2 0.63 -35.19 28.06
C ASP A 2 1.65 -34.50 28.96
N SER A 3 2.95 -34.71 28.73
CA SER A 3 4.02 -33.94 29.37
C SER A 3 3.88 -32.43 29.15
N TYR A 4 3.62 -32.00 27.91
CA TYR A 4 3.37 -30.58 27.60
C TYR A 4 2.12 -30.06 28.30
N LEU A 5 1.04 -30.86 28.36
CA LEU A 5 -0.17 -30.47 29.08
C LEU A 5 0.08 -30.32 30.59
N HIS A 6 0.78 -31.28 31.20
CA HIS A 6 1.18 -31.21 32.60
C HIS A 6 2.03 -29.98 32.88
N THR A 7 3.05 -29.69 32.07
CA THR A 7 3.86 -28.48 32.22
C THR A 7 3.04 -27.19 32.02
N ILE A 8 2.06 -27.16 31.11
CA ILE A 8 1.15 -26.02 30.95
C ILE A 8 0.33 -25.80 32.23
N LEU A 9 -0.20 -26.87 32.83
CA LEU A 9 -0.99 -26.81 34.06
C LEU A 9 -0.12 -26.45 35.27
N GLU A 10 1.09 -26.98 35.39
CA GLU A 10 2.06 -26.60 36.44
C GLU A 10 2.38 -25.11 36.38
N ARG A 11 2.54 -24.55 35.17
CA ARG A 11 2.72 -23.10 34.98
C ARG A 11 1.51 -22.26 35.39
N GLN A 12 0.32 -22.87 35.51
CA GLN A 12 -0.86 -22.20 36.03
C GLN A 12 -0.91 -22.17 37.56
N ALA A 13 -0.14 -23.02 38.25
CA ALA A 13 -0.09 -23.09 39.71
C ALA A 13 0.55 -21.85 40.36
N PRO A 14 0.18 -21.50 41.60
CA PRO A 14 0.72 -20.32 42.27
C PRO A 14 2.08 -20.63 42.91
N LEU A 15 3.11 -19.86 42.56
CA LEU A 15 4.42 -19.96 43.23
C LEU A 15 4.45 -19.21 44.58
N LEU A 16 3.48 -18.33 44.85
CA LEU A 16 3.24 -17.50 46.07
C LEU A 16 4.43 -16.75 46.68
N VAL A 17 5.65 -16.95 46.19
CA VAL A 17 6.89 -16.29 46.57
C VAL A 17 7.20 -15.21 45.54
N CYS A 18 7.48 -13.99 46.02
CA CYS A 18 7.77 -12.87 45.14
C CYS A 18 9.04 -13.12 44.33
N SER A 19 8.96 -12.89 43.02
CA SER A 19 10.10 -12.99 42.10
C SER A 19 11.13 -11.88 42.29
N THR A 20 10.82 -10.84 43.09
CA THR A 20 11.80 -9.82 43.47
C THR A 20 12.71 -10.36 44.57
N PRO A 21 14.04 -10.41 44.36
CA PRO A 21 14.99 -10.90 45.36
C PRO A 21 14.83 -10.18 46.70
N GLY A 22 14.78 -10.94 47.79
CA GLY A 22 14.69 -10.41 49.16
C GLY A 22 13.33 -9.82 49.56
N CYS A 23 12.30 -9.91 48.71
CA CYS A 23 10.95 -9.46 49.07
C CYS A 23 10.23 -10.51 49.91
N PRO A 24 9.86 -10.21 51.18
CA PRO A 24 9.19 -11.17 52.06
C PRO A 24 7.69 -11.29 51.78
N ASP A 25 7.14 -10.40 50.96
CA ASP A 25 5.69 -10.33 50.72
C ASP A 25 5.19 -11.46 49.83
N ARG A 26 3.95 -11.88 50.11
CA ARG A 26 3.26 -12.89 49.32
C ARG A 26 3.01 -12.42 47.89
N ALA A 27 3.34 -13.25 46.92
CA ALA A 27 3.08 -12.99 45.51
C ALA A 27 1.68 -13.39 45.10
N LEU A 28 0.84 -12.41 44.81
CA LEU A 28 -0.54 -12.61 44.35
C LEU A 28 -0.74 -12.21 42.89
N TRP A 29 0.23 -11.53 42.29
CA TRP A 29 0.10 -10.95 40.95
C TRP A 29 1.03 -11.64 39.97
N ARG A 30 0.49 -12.23 38.91
CA ARG A 30 1.27 -12.85 37.83
C ARG A 30 1.25 -11.95 36.60
N CYS A 31 2.41 -11.72 35.98
CA CYS A 31 2.46 -11.07 34.67
C CYS A 31 2.41 -12.12 33.56
N LYS A 32 1.53 -11.92 32.57
CA LYS A 32 1.35 -12.85 31.43
C LYS A 32 2.35 -12.59 30.31
N ASP A 33 2.81 -11.34 30.19
CA ASP A 33 3.62 -10.85 29.07
C ASP A 33 5.14 -10.88 29.36
N CYS A 34 5.54 -10.78 30.64
CA CYS A 34 6.94 -11.01 31.03
C CYS A 34 7.31 -12.48 30.88
N ILE A 35 8.54 -12.76 30.47
CA ILE A 35 9.11 -14.12 30.41
C ILE A 35 10.11 -14.25 31.58
N PRO A 36 10.02 -15.28 32.44
CA PRO A 36 9.23 -16.52 32.31
C PRO A 36 7.86 -16.52 33.04
N GLN A 37 7.12 -15.41 33.02
CA GLN A 37 5.87 -15.17 33.79
C GLN A 37 6.06 -15.09 35.30
N PRO A 38 6.87 -14.12 35.77
CA PRO A 38 7.13 -13.91 37.20
C PRO A 38 5.84 -13.57 37.97
N VAL A 39 5.88 -13.89 39.27
CA VAL A 39 4.84 -13.55 40.24
C VAL A 39 5.37 -12.53 41.25
N TYR A 40 4.56 -11.57 41.65
CA TYR A 40 4.94 -10.44 42.48
C TYR A 40 3.93 -10.17 43.59
N CYS A 41 4.39 -9.56 44.70
CA CYS A 41 3.49 -8.80 45.57
C CYS A 41 3.00 -7.52 44.85
N ALA A 42 2.00 -6.83 45.38
CA ALA A 42 1.42 -5.66 44.71
C ALA A 42 2.45 -4.53 44.46
N THR A 43 3.30 -4.23 45.46
CA THR A 43 4.38 -3.23 45.34
C THR A 43 5.39 -3.60 44.26
N CYS A 44 5.91 -4.83 44.28
CA CYS A 44 6.87 -5.30 43.30
C CYS A 44 6.25 -5.35 41.90
N CYS A 45 4.97 -5.73 41.78
CA CYS A 45 4.24 -5.70 40.53
C CYS A 45 4.16 -4.28 39.98
N ARG A 46 3.75 -3.29 40.80
CA ARG A 46 3.71 -1.88 40.41
C ARG A 46 5.07 -1.40 39.92
N ARG A 47 6.12 -1.56 40.72
CA ARG A 47 7.48 -1.08 40.38
C ARG A 47 8.01 -1.72 39.09
N ALA A 48 7.80 -3.02 38.92
CA ALA A 48 8.24 -3.73 37.72
C ALA A 48 7.51 -3.27 36.45
N HIS A 49 6.26 -2.82 36.56
CA HIS A 49 5.42 -2.50 35.40
C HIS A 49 5.13 -1.01 35.18
N MET A 50 5.61 -0.10 36.02
CA MET A 50 5.57 1.34 35.73
C MET A 50 6.13 1.70 34.33
N PRO A 51 7.25 1.10 33.87
CA PRO A 51 7.74 1.34 32.50
C PRO A 51 7.05 0.47 31.42
N MET A 52 6.18 -0.47 31.81
CA MET A 52 5.44 -1.38 30.92
C MET A 52 3.94 -1.39 31.29
N PRO A 53 3.25 -0.23 31.16
CA PRO A 53 1.92 -0.03 31.71
C PRO A 53 0.82 -0.86 31.02
N PHE A 54 1.13 -1.49 29.88
CA PHE A 54 0.18 -2.28 29.08
C PHE A 54 0.36 -3.79 29.24
N HIS A 55 1.29 -4.24 30.08
CA HIS A 55 1.38 -5.67 30.38
C HIS A 55 0.10 -6.17 31.06
N ARG A 56 -0.33 -7.35 30.67
CA ARG A 56 -1.51 -8.02 31.22
C ARG A 56 -1.12 -8.81 32.45
N VAL A 57 -1.91 -8.68 33.50
CA VAL A 57 -1.69 -9.34 34.79
C VAL A 57 -2.89 -10.15 35.22
N GLU A 58 -2.64 -11.11 36.10
CA GLU A 58 -3.66 -11.88 36.78
C GLU A 58 -3.44 -11.81 38.29
N LYS A 59 -4.52 -11.83 39.05
CA LYS A 59 -4.51 -11.89 40.52
C LYS A 59 -4.94 -13.27 40.98
N TRP A 60 -4.22 -13.84 41.94
CA TRP A 60 -4.59 -15.08 42.60
C TRP A 60 -5.80 -14.87 43.51
N THR A 61 -6.88 -15.60 43.28
CA THR A 61 -8.14 -15.51 44.05
C THR A 61 -8.16 -16.39 45.29
N GLY A 62 -7.15 -17.24 45.47
CA GLY A 62 -7.13 -18.32 46.46
C GLY A 62 -7.25 -19.70 45.83
N THR A 63 -7.95 -19.80 44.69
CA THR A 63 -8.18 -21.08 43.96
C THR A 63 -7.61 -21.07 42.55
N HIS A 64 -7.63 -19.93 41.87
CA HIS A 64 -7.14 -19.78 40.50
C HIS A 64 -6.64 -18.35 40.25
N TYR A 65 -5.93 -18.16 39.14
CA TYR A 65 -5.60 -16.83 38.64
C TYR A 65 -6.73 -16.26 37.81
N GLN A 66 -7.03 -14.99 38.05
CA GLN A 66 -8.06 -14.24 37.34
C GLN A 66 -7.45 -12.99 36.72
N ASP A 67 -7.77 -12.71 35.44
CA ASP A 67 -7.32 -11.49 34.76
C ASP A 67 -7.70 -10.24 35.57
N ASP A 68 -6.75 -9.32 35.70
CA ASP A 68 -6.88 -8.04 36.41
C ASP A 68 -6.02 -6.97 35.70
N TRP A 69 -6.13 -5.72 36.11
CA TRP A 69 -5.43 -4.60 35.49
C TRP A 69 -4.27 -4.13 36.36
N LEU A 70 -3.21 -3.65 35.72
CA LEU A 70 -2.10 -2.99 36.44
C LEU A 70 -2.55 -1.74 37.22
N LEU A 71 -3.66 -1.12 36.81
CA LEU A 71 -4.35 -0.08 37.58
C LEU A 71 -4.67 -0.53 39.02
N SER A 72 -5.03 -1.80 39.23
CA SER A 72 -5.40 -2.34 40.54
C SER A 72 -4.23 -2.39 41.53
N VAL A 73 -2.98 -2.37 41.04
CA VAL A 73 -1.77 -2.24 41.89
C VAL A 73 -1.20 -0.82 41.90
N GLY A 74 -1.86 0.12 41.22
CA GLY A 74 -1.52 1.54 41.19
C GLY A 74 -0.55 1.95 40.09
N VAL A 75 -0.47 1.22 38.97
CA VAL A 75 0.28 1.67 37.79
C VAL A 75 -0.50 2.77 37.06
N PHE A 76 0.23 3.83 36.67
CA PHE A 76 -0.26 4.96 35.88
C PHE A 76 0.85 5.40 34.91
N ILE A 77 0.53 6.28 33.95
CA ILE A 77 1.50 6.82 32.99
C ILE A 77 1.90 8.23 33.41
N PRO A 78 3.14 8.45 33.88
CA PRO A 78 3.69 9.78 34.06
C PRO A 78 4.17 10.38 32.74
N LEU A 79 3.62 11.54 32.40
CA LEU A 79 4.01 12.30 31.22
C LEU A 79 5.13 13.29 31.56
N GLY A 80 6.04 13.48 30.61
CA GLY A 80 7.27 14.23 30.84
C GLY A 80 8.31 13.46 31.67
N HIS A 81 9.38 14.15 32.07
CA HIS A 81 10.42 13.69 33.02
C HIS A 81 10.95 12.25 32.81
N ARG A 82 11.02 11.79 31.54
CA ARG A 82 11.48 10.45 31.15
C ARG A 82 10.72 9.32 31.86
N GLY A 83 9.40 9.47 32.02
CA GLY A 83 8.56 8.45 32.64
C GLY A 83 8.64 8.43 34.18
N ARG A 84 9.08 9.52 34.81
CA ARG A 84 8.97 9.72 36.26
C ARG A 84 7.81 10.65 36.57
N PRO A 85 7.12 10.50 37.72
CA PRO A 85 6.07 11.41 38.14
C PRO A 85 6.51 12.87 38.07
N CYS A 86 5.61 13.75 37.63
CA CYS A 86 5.91 15.18 37.54
C CYS A 86 6.24 15.74 38.93
N PRO A 87 7.41 16.42 39.12
CA PRO A 87 7.81 16.99 40.41
C PRO A 87 6.76 17.88 41.05
N SER A 88 6.04 18.68 40.25
CA SER A 88 4.94 19.55 40.72
C SER A 88 3.80 18.75 41.36
N THR A 89 3.61 17.50 40.95
CA THR A 89 2.54 16.61 41.42
C THR A 89 3.04 15.47 42.31
N ALA A 90 4.35 15.42 42.61
CA ALA A 90 4.97 14.30 43.32
C ALA A 90 4.35 14.03 44.71
N HIS A 91 3.83 15.09 45.35
CA HIS A 91 3.11 15.01 46.62
C HIS A 91 1.83 14.14 46.56
N ARG A 92 1.24 13.91 45.37
CA ARG A 92 0.06 13.06 45.18
C ARG A 92 0.40 11.56 45.23
N PHE A 93 1.68 11.20 45.22
CA PHE A 93 2.16 9.81 45.19
C PHE A 93 3.00 9.46 46.43
N PRO A 94 2.47 9.61 47.66
CA PRO A 94 3.20 9.26 48.86
C PRO A 94 3.53 7.77 48.84
N GLY A 95 4.82 7.45 48.96
CA GLY A 95 5.29 6.07 48.89
C GLY A 95 5.41 5.48 47.49
N TYR A 96 5.51 6.32 46.45
CA TYR A 96 5.98 5.90 45.12
C TYR A 96 7.25 5.02 45.20
N ASP A 97 8.18 5.38 46.09
CA ASP A 97 9.43 4.65 46.35
C ASP A 97 9.38 3.73 47.58
N THR A 98 8.29 3.73 48.37
CA THR A 98 8.19 2.93 49.61
C THR A 98 7.22 1.75 49.46
N PRO A 99 7.51 0.60 50.08
CA PRO A 99 6.66 -0.59 50.03
C PRO A 99 5.45 -0.42 50.95
N THR A 100 4.48 0.37 50.54
CA THR A 100 3.14 0.34 51.15
C THR A 100 2.17 -0.35 50.21
N ASN A 101 1.50 -1.38 50.74
CA ASN A 101 0.33 -2.00 50.13
C ASN A 101 -0.87 -1.10 50.43
N PRO A 102 -1.39 -0.31 49.47
CA PRO A 102 -2.69 0.29 49.67
C PRO A 102 -3.72 -0.84 49.80
N SER A 103 -4.46 -0.84 50.91
CA SER A 103 -5.63 -1.71 51.05
C SER A 103 -6.65 -1.35 49.97
N PRO A 104 -7.29 -2.33 49.33
CA PRO A 104 -8.31 -2.04 48.32
C PRO A 104 -9.46 -1.26 48.96
N SER A 105 -9.81 -0.11 48.38
CA SER A 105 -11.01 0.62 48.75
C SER A 105 -12.23 -0.29 48.57
N PRO A 106 -13.19 -0.32 49.52
CA PRO A 106 -14.41 -1.11 49.38
C PRO A 106 -15.22 -0.54 48.20
N GLY A 107 -15.35 -1.32 47.12
CA GLY A 107 -16.11 -0.93 45.93
C GLY A 107 -15.54 -1.35 44.57
N GLN A 108 -14.42 -2.09 44.50
CA GLN A 108 -13.93 -2.57 43.21
C GLN A 108 -14.91 -3.59 42.59
N PRO A 109 -15.38 -3.35 41.34
CA PRO A 109 -16.39 -4.20 40.72
C PRO A 109 -15.88 -5.60 40.43
N SER A 110 -16.77 -6.57 40.57
CA SER A 110 -16.50 -7.96 40.21
C SER A 110 -16.23 -8.08 38.69
N PRO A 111 -15.50 -9.13 38.27
CA PRO A 111 -15.18 -9.41 36.87
C PRO A 111 -16.37 -9.39 35.90
N GLU A 112 -17.54 -9.76 36.38
CA GLU A 112 -18.77 -9.86 35.61
C GLU A 112 -19.45 -8.49 35.42
N THR A 113 -19.12 -7.51 36.25
CA THR A 113 -19.63 -6.11 36.18
C THR A 113 -18.71 -5.13 35.43
N ARG A 114 -17.61 -5.63 34.83
CA ARG A 114 -16.44 -4.86 34.33
C ARG A 114 -16.65 -3.78 33.26
N THR A 115 -17.87 -3.46 32.82
CA THR A 115 -18.09 -2.51 31.71
C THR A 115 -19.24 -1.52 31.86
N ASN A 116 -20.02 -1.63 32.94
CA ASN A 116 -21.10 -0.69 33.27
C ASN A 116 -20.80 0.19 34.49
N VAL A 117 -19.61 0.07 35.09
CA VAL A 117 -19.17 1.03 36.11
C VAL A 117 -18.74 2.29 35.36
N LYS A 118 -19.46 3.40 35.56
CA LYS A 118 -18.93 4.74 35.24
C LYS A 118 -17.54 4.77 35.88
N PRO A 119 -16.45 4.86 35.10
CA PRO A 119 -15.13 4.96 35.70
C PRO A 119 -15.20 6.09 36.72
N THR A 120 -14.73 5.87 37.94
CA THR A 120 -14.28 7.03 38.73
C THR A 120 -13.41 7.86 37.78
N GLU A 121 -13.63 9.16 37.68
CA GLU A 121 -12.85 9.95 36.71
C GLU A 121 -11.34 9.87 37.01
N LEU A 122 -10.99 9.43 38.21
CA LEU A 122 -9.67 9.38 38.78
C LEU A 122 -9.26 7.95 39.18
N ASP A 123 -7.95 7.67 39.09
CA ASP A 123 -7.32 6.47 39.64
C ASP A 123 -7.11 6.58 41.17
N MET A 124 -6.46 5.59 41.78
CA MET A 124 -6.18 5.57 43.23
C MET A 124 -5.27 6.71 43.72
N TRP A 125 -4.60 7.41 42.80
CA TRP A 125 -3.71 8.53 43.09
C TRP A 125 -4.35 9.88 42.73
N GLY A 126 -5.60 9.90 42.29
CA GLY A 126 -6.27 11.11 41.85
C GLY A 126 -5.91 11.55 40.42
N ASN A 127 -5.30 10.69 39.60
CA ASN A 127 -5.01 11.01 38.20
C ASN A 127 -6.22 10.75 37.30
N PRO A 128 -6.52 11.62 36.33
CA PRO A 128 -7.58 11.38 35.36
C PRO A 128 -7.31 10.11 34.52
N MET A 129 -8.32 9.26 34.41
CA MET A 129 -8.23 8.04 33.59
C MET A 129 -8.61 8.29 32.13
N ILE A 130 -7.89 7.63 31.23
CA ILE A 130 -8.19 7.61 29.79
C ILE A 130 -8.12 6.19 29.23
N HIS A 131 -8.74 5.98 28.07
CA HIS A 131 -8.53 4.75 27.32
C HIS A 131 -7.24 4.81 26.51
N VAL A 132 -6.39 3.79 26.63
CA VAL A 132 -5.23 3.63 25.77
C VAL A 132 -5.35 2.32 25.01
N VAL A 133 -5.36 2.40 23.69
CA VAL A 133 -5.37 1.22 22.81
C VAL A 133 -3.93 0.85 22.49
N ASP A 134 -3.57 -0.38 22.82
CA ASP A 134 -2.26 -0.97 22.62
C ASP A 134 -2.38 -2.33 21.91
N SER A 135 -1.27 -2.86 21.41
CA SER A 135 -1.19 -4.20 20.79
C SER A 135 -1.67 -5.33 21.71
N SER A 136 -1.53 -5.14 23.03
CA SER A 136 -2.04 -6.08 24.05
C SER A 136 -3.55 -5.99 24.30
N GLY A 137 -4.21 -4.90 23.91
CA GLY A 137 -5.64 -4.69 24.13
C GLY A 137 -6.04 -3.22 24.39
N VAL A 138 -7.24 -3.02 24.95
CA VAL A 138 -7.79 -1.71 25.31
C VAL A 138 -7.69 -1.52 26.80
N HIS A 139 -6.84 -0.60 27.24
CA HIS A 139 -6.55 -0.32 28.63
C HIS A 139 -7.31 0.90 29.14
N LEU A 140 -7.65 0.91 30.42
CA LEU A 140 -8.09 2.09 31.14
C LEU A 140 -7.02 2.41 32.19
N ILE A 141 -6.37 3.58 32.07
CA ILE A 141 -5.20 3.91 32.88
C ILE A 141 -5.16 5.38 33.27
N GLY A 142 -4.67 5.66 34.48
CA GLY A 142 -4.44 7.02 34.97
C GLY A 142 -3.28 7.71 34.27
N ILE A 143 -3.44 9.00 33.99
CA ILE A 143 -2.40 9.84 33.37
C ILE A 143 -1.97 10.92 34.37
N ASN A 144 -0.70 10.90 34.75
CA ASN A 144 -0.09 12.00 35.48
C ASN A 144 0.44 13.03 34.49
N TRP A 145 -0.31 14.12 34.31
CA TRP A 145 0.06 15.23 33.43
C TRP A 145 1.28 15.98 33.97
N CYS A 146 2.15 16.42 33.06
CA CYS A 146 3.23 17.31 33.43
C CYS A 146 2.68 18.73 33.62
N GLU A 147 2.87 19.28 34.83
CA GLU A 147 2.48 20.64 35.20
C GLU A 147 3.71 21.59 35.26
N CYS A 148 4.91 21.15 34.85
CA CYS A 148 6.14 21.96 34.93
C CYS A 148 6.31 22.97 33.80
N LYS A 149 5.64 22.77 32.65
CA LYS A 149 5.68 23.66 31.49
C LYS A 149 4.30 23.73 30.87
N GLU A 150 3.95 24.90 30.32
CA GLU A 150 2.76 25.02 29.49
C GLU A 150 2.96 24.25 28.19
N GLU A 151 2.32 23.08 28.11
CA GLU A 151 2.27 22.25 26.93
C GLU A 151 0.90 21.59 26.85
N ASP A 152 0.30 21.64 25.66
CA ASP A 152 -0.99 20.99 25.43
C ASP A 152 -0.93 19.48 25.74
N HIS A 153 -1.94 19.00 26.45
CA HIS A 153 -2.07 17.60 26.85
C HIS A 153 -1.90 16.61 25.68
N HIS A 154 -2.42 16.95 24.50
CA HIS A 154 -2.29 16.09 23.33
C HIS A 154 -0.83 15.93 22.87
N MET A 155 0.00 16.96 23.02
CA MET A 155 1.42 16.92 22.68
C MET A 155 2.25 16.17 23.73
N GLN A 156 1.89 16.30 25.02
CA GLN A 156 2.49 15.50 26.08
C GLN A 156 2.29 13.99 25.84
N LEU A 157 1.08 13.58 25.44
CA LEU A 157 0.78 12.20 25.02
C LEU A 157 1.62 11.81 23.80
N PHE A 158 1.64 12.65 22.77
CA PHE A 158 2.33 12.36 21.52
C PHE A 158 3.85 12.15 21.73
N ARG A 159 4.48 13.01 22.54
CA ARG A 159 5.89 12.87 22.94
C ARG A 159 6.18 11.60 23.74
N HIS A 160 5.17 11.07 24.43
CA HIS A 160 5.24 9.79 25.14
C HIS A 160 4.94 8.57 24.25
N GLY A 161 4.79 8.75 22.94
CA GLY A 161 4.48 7.65 22.01
C GLY A 161 3.00 7.26 21.98
N LEU A 162 2.12 8.15 22.46
CA LEU A 162 0.67 7.95 22.49
C LEU A 162 -0.01 8.96 21.57
N PHE A 163 -0.57 8.50 20.46
CA PHE A 163 -1.32 9.35 19.54
C PHE A 163 -2.72 9.64 20.11
N PRO A 164 -3.06 10.91 20.40
CA PRO A 164 -4.35 11.27 20.97
C PRO A 164 -5.47 11.25 19.91
N ALA A 165 -6.64 10.68 20.25
CA ALA A 165 -7.80 10.65 19.35
C ALA A 165 -8.52 12.01 19.22
N THR A 166 -8.26 12.93 20.16
CA THR A 166 -8.81 14.29 20.24
C THR A 166 -7.78 15.23 20.83
N PHE A 167 -7.78 16.51 20.44
CA PHE A 167 -6.70 17.44 20.76
C PHE A 167 -6.98 18.38 21.95
N LYS A 168 -8.26 18.68 22.24
CA LYS A 168 -8.64 19.62 23.31
C LYS A 168 -8.68 18.98 24.70
N SER A 169 -9.32 17.82 24.83
CA SER A 169 -9.39 17.06 26.08
C SER A 169 -9.28 15.57 25.76
N PRO A 170 -8.05 15.04 25.62
CA PRO A 170 -7.83 13.66 25.22
C PRO A 170 -8.41 12.67 26.24
N LYS A 171 -9.37 11.83 25.81
CA LYS A 171 -9.92 10.71 26.59
C LYS A 171 -9.61 9.34 25.99
N THR A 172 -8.97 9.32 24.83
CA THR A 172 -8.52 8.11 24.15
C THR A 172 -7.21 8.39 23.44
N ALA A 173 -6.25 7.49 23.56
CA ALA A 173 -5.00 7.51 22.82
C ALA A 173 -4.65 6.11 22.27
N PHE A 174 -3.78 6.07 21.27
CA PHE A 174 -3.29 4.85 20.63
C PHE A 174 -1.77 4.81 20.75
N THR A 175 -1.17 3.68 21.12
CA THR A 175 0.28 3.55 21.05
C THR A 175 0.76 3.66 19.59
N PHE A 176 1.93 4.23 19.35
CA PHE A 176 2.50 4.24 17.98
C PHE A 176 2.66 2.80 17.44
N GLN A 177 2.96 1.85 18.33
CA GLN A 177 3.07 0.44 18.00
C GLN A 177 1.76 -0.14 17.43
N VAL A 178 0.62 0.06 18.09
CA VAL A 178 -0.65 -0.51 17.60
C VAL A 178 -1.07 0.09 16.25
N LEU A 179 -0.70 1.35 15.98
CA LEU A 179 -0.97 2.00 14.70
C LEU A 179 -0.07 1.44 13.58
N ASP A 180 1.19 1.14 13.90
CA ASP A 180 2.12 0.48 12.98
C ASP A 180 1.70 -0.96 12.67
N GLU A 181 1.29 -1.71 13.70
CA GLU A 181 0.72 -3.05 13.54
C GLU A 181 -0.56 -3.03 12.71
N GLN A 182 -1.46 -2.08 12.96
CA GLN A 182 -2.68 -1.95 12.17
C GLN A 182 -2.38 -1.71 10.69
N ARG A 183 -1.43 -0.82 10.38
CA ARG A 183 -1.01 -0.55 9.01
C ARG A 183 -0.40 -1.80 8.38
N LEU A 184 0.49 -2.50 9.09
CA LEU A 184 1.16 -3.69 8.56
C LEU A 184 0.19 -4.87 8.37
N ASP A 185 -0.70 -5.13 9.32
CA ASP A 185 -1.79 -6.12 9.20
C ASP A 185 -2.72 -5.79 8.02
N ASN A 186 -2.89 -4.52 7.68
CA ASN A 186 -3.65 -4.10 6.50
C ASN A 186 -2.87 -4.34 5.19
N LEU A 187 -1.58 -4.00 5.13
CA LEU A 187 -0.76 -4.18 3.94
C LEU A 187 -0.52 -5.66 3.61
N GLU A 188 -0.15 -6.45 4.62
CA GLU A 188 0.26 -7.85 4.46
C GLU A 188 -0.93 -8.79 4.51
N CYS A 189 -1.78 -8.68 5.54
CA CYS A 189 -2.88 -9.61 5.80
C CYS A 189 -4.24 -9.10 5.28
N LYS A 190 -4.28 -7.91 4.64
CA LYS A 190 -5.51 -7.28 4.12
C LYS A 190 -6.59 -7.07 5.20
N THR A 191 -6.16 -7.03 6.46
CA THR A 191 -7.07 -6.94 7.60
C THR A 191 -7.73 -5.57 7.61
N THR A 192 -9.06 -5.54 7.65
CA THR A 192 -9.80 -4.28 7.78
C THR A 192 -9.66 -3.73 9.20
N ALA A 193 -9.74 -2.41 9.36
CA ALA A 193 -9.72 -1.80 10.70
C ALA A 193 -10.82 -2.37 11.63
N PHE A 194 -11.94 -2.84 11.07
CA PHE A 194 -13.02 -3.48 11.83
C PHE A 194 -12.56 -4.81 12.44
N HIS A 195 -11.97 -5.69 11.63
CA HIS A 195 -11.46 -6.99 12.09
C HIS A 195 -10.26 -6.80 13.04
N PHE A 196 -9.38 -5.85 12.74
CA PHE A 196 -8.25 -5.51 13.60
C PHE A 196 -8.72 -5.05 14.98
N PHE A 197 -9.66 -4.11 15.05
CA PHE A 197 -10.21 -3.68 16.34
C PHE A 197 -10.99 -4.80 17.04
N GLY A 198 -11.68 -5.66 16.29
CA GLY A 198 -12.32 -6.87 16.82
C GLY A 198 -11.32 -7.83 17.48
N LYS A 199 -10.13 -8.02 16.89
CA LYS A 199 -9.01 -8.77 17.48
C LYS A 199 -8.57 -8.14 18.81
N LEU A 200 -8.38 -6.81 18.87
CA LEU A 200 -8.02 -6.11 20.11
C LEU A 200 -9.06 -6.31 21.22
N ARG A 201 -10.36 -6.25 20.90
CA ARG A 201 -11.43 -6.51 21.88
C ARG A 201 -11.38 -7.93 22.43
N ARG A 202 -11.11 -8.92 21.59
CA ARG A 202 -10.95 -10.33 22.02
C ARG A 202 -9.69 -10.56 22.84
N LEU A 203 -8.59 -9.87 22.52
CA LEU A 203 -7.36 -9.90 23.34
C LEU A 203 -7.59 -9.31 24.73
N THR A 204 -8.44 -8.28 24.81
CA THR A 204 -8.77 -7.58 26.05
C THR A 204 -9.73 -8.39 26.93
N ASN A 205 -10.80 -8.94 26.36
CA ASN A 205 -11.74 -9.81 27.04
C ASN A 205 -12.27 -10.87 26.07
N PRO A 206 -11.74 -12.11 26.12
CA PRO A 206 -12.13 -13.15 25.18
C PRO A 206 -13.55 -13.68 25.44
N ALA A 207 -14.01 -13.68 26.69
CA ALA A 207 -15.34 -14.16 27.07
C ALA A 207 -16.44 -13.16 26.67
N PHE A 208 -16.17 -11.86 26.85
CA PHE A 208 -17.14 -10.79 26.59
C PHE A 208 -16.53 -9.65 25.76
N PRO A 209 -16.11 -9.87 24.50
CA PRO A 209 -15.46 -8.83 23.71
C PRO A 209 -16.37 -7.63 23.44
N HIS A 210 -17.70 -7.84 23.46
CA HIS A 210 -18.69 -6.78 23.29
C HIS A 210 -18.71 -5.78 24.46
N SER A 211 -18.21 -6.18 25.63
CA SER A 211 -18.12 -5.35 26.82
C SER A 211 -17.00 -4.31 26.67
N VAL A 212 -15.93 -4.64 25.95
CA VAL A 212 -14.76 -3.75 25.75
C VAL A 212 -15.18 -2.48 25.00
N PRO A 213 -14.81 -1.28 25.49
CA PRO A 213 -15.14 0.00 24.86
C PRO A 213 -14.79 0.04 23.37
N ASN A 214 -15.79 0.35 22.54
CA ASN A 214 -15.59 0.41 21.10
C ASN A 214 -14.97 1.75 20.69
N ARG A 215 -13.67 1.73 20.34
CA ARG A 215 -12.91 2.88 19.83
C ARG A 215 -12.56 2.76 18.34
N TYR A 216 -13.33 1.96 17.60
CA TYR A 216 -13.13 1.72 16.16
C TYR A 216 -13.16 3.01 15.33
N ARG A 217 -14.08 3.94 15.64
CA ARG A 217 -14.22 5.21 14.89
C ARG A 217 -13.00 6.10 15.07
N GLU A 218 -12.46 6.13 16.28
CA GLU A 218 -11.24 6.82 16.63
C GLU A 218 -10.04 6.18 15.94
N LEU A 219 -9.96 4.84 15.91
CA LEU A 219 -8.90 4.12 15.18
C LEU A 219 -8.88 4.53 13.70
N LEU A 220 -10.04 4.54 13.02
CA LEU A 220 -10.13 4.94 11.61
C LEU A 220 -9.54 6.33 11.34
N ARG A 221 -9.74 7.28 12.26
CA ARG A 221 -9.23 8.65 12.10
C ARG A 221 -7.74 8.71 12.41
N VAL A 222 -7.33 8.14 13.54
CA VAL A 222 -5.95 8.23 14.02
C VAL A 222 -5.01 7.44 13.12
N SER A 223 -5.39 6.24 12.65
CA SER A 223 -4.54 5.47 11.75
C SER A 223 -4.32 6.16 10.40
N ARG A 224 -5.34 6.85 9.90
CA ARG A 224 -5.28 7.67 8.70
C ARG A 224 -4.30 8.85 8.87
N GLN A 225 -4.42 9.60 9.96
CA GLN A 225 -3.50 10.70 10.28
C GLN A 225 -2.07 10.21 10.51
N TRP A 226 -1.90 9.10 11.23
CA TRP A 226 -0.61 8.49 11.49
C TRP A 226 0.09 8.09 10.19
N ARG A 227 -0.65 7.49 9.25
CA ARG A 227 -0.13 7.15 7.93
C ARG A 227 0.35 8.38 7.17
N ASP A 228 -0.44 9.45 7.10
CA ASP A 228 -0.03 10.70 6.44
C ASP A 228 1.26 11.27 7.05
N LEU A 229 1.38 11.30 8.38
CA LEU A 229 2.61 11.75 9.06
C LEU A 229 3.80 10.84 8.73
N LYS A 230 3.62 9.52 8.67
CA LYS A 230 4.69 8.59 8.27
C LYS A 230 5.15 8.82 6.84
N TYR A 231 4.22 9.01 5.91
CA TYR A 231 4.54 9.30 4.50
C TYR A 231 5.34 10.59 4.37
N ARG A 232 4.86 11.67 4.98
CA ARG A 232 5.58 12.95 5.01
C ARG A 232 6.98 12.81 5.58
N ARG A 233 7.13 12.05 6.68
CA ARG A 233 8.44 11.76 7.28
C ARG A 233 9.34 10.98 6.32
N TRP A 234 8.86 9.89 5.73
CA TRP A 234 9.67 9.02 4.85
C TRP A 234 10.13 9.73 3.59
N HIS A 235 9.33 10.65 3.06
CA HIS A 235 9.67 11.45 1.89
C HIS A 235 10.35 12.79 2.23
N GLY A 236 10.72 13.02 3.50
CA GLY A 236 11.51 14.21 3.92
C GLY A 236 10.73 15.52 4.03
N TRP A 237 9.39 15.49 3.92
CA TRP A 237 8.52 16.67 4.01
C TRP A 237 8.32 17.20 5.43
N GLY A 238 8.84 16.51 6.45
CA GLY A 238 8.83 16.99 7.84
C GLY A 238 9.83 18.11 8.13
N HIS A 239 10.78 18.37 7.22
CA HIS A 239 11.81 19.40 7.37
C HIS A 239 11.65 20.57 6.39
N GLN A 240 10.60 20.53 5.56
CA GLN A 240 10.35 21.52 4.53
C GLN A 240 9.14 22.39 4.91
N ASN A 241 9.15 23.66 4.51
CA ASN A 241 8.01 24.57 4.68
C ASN A 241 7.02 24.51 3.51
N THR A 242 7.26 23.61 2.55
CA THR A 242 6.47 23.43 1.34
C THR A 242 5.62 22.15 1.44
N MET A 243 4.51 22.14 0.72
CA MET A 243 3.66 20.96 0.58
C MET A 243 4.15 20.09 -0.58
N PRO A 244 3.98 18.75 -0.50
CA PRO A 244 4.33 17.86 -1.59
C PRO A 244 3.50 18.16 -2.84
N GLY A 245 4.17 18.19 -4.00
CA GLY A 245 3.55 18.26 -5.31
C GLY A 245 3.00 16.93 -5.79
N GLU A 246 2.58 16.90 -7.06
CA GLU A 246 2.02 15.70 -7.70
C GLU A 246 3.07 14.59 -7.87
N GLY A 247 2.84 13.44 -7.24
CA GLY A 247 3.73 12.28 -7.28
C GLY A 247 4.94 12.33 -6.33
N ASP A 248 5.16 13.43 -5.59
CA ASP A 248 6.35 13.62 -4.74
C ASP A 248 6.43 12.64 -3.54
N MET A 249 5.30 12.08 -3.14
CA MET A 249 5.19 11.07 -2.07
C MET A 249 4.95 9.66 -2.63
N ALA A 250 5.19 9.43 -3.92
CA ALA A 250 5.14 8.11 -4.53
C ALA A 250 6.54 7.50 -4.64
N LEU A 251 6.70 6.24 -4.20
CA LEU A 251 7.94 5.52 -4.39
C LEU A 251 8.07 5.08 -5.86
N PHE A 252 8.98 5.71 -6.61
CA PHE A 252 9.20 5.37 -8.02
C PHE A 252 10.04 4.10 -8.20
N CYS A 253 10.11 3.60 -9.43
CA CYS A 253 10.96 2.46 -9.78
C CYS A 253 12.43 2.86 -9.91
N PHE A 254 13.32 2.29 -9.09
CA PHE A 254 14.76 2.58 -9.13
C PHE A 254 15.51 1.98 -10.34
N ILE A 255 14.86 1.09 -11.11
CA ILE A 255 15.45 0.50 -12.32
C ILE A 255 15.06 1.29 -13.57
N CYS A 256 13.89 1.95 -13.56
CA CYS A 256 13.52 2.79 -14.71
C CYS A 256 14.58 3.87 -14.94
N PRO A 257 14.83 4.26 -16.19
CA PRO A 257 15.79 5.32 -16.50
C PRO A 257 15.44 6.60 -15.72
N ARG A 258 16.43 7.14 -15.01
CA ARG A 258 16.33 8.38 -14.23
C ARG A 258 17.61 9.18 -14.42
N ASN A 259 17.44 10.37 -15.00
CA ASN A 259 18.51 11.34 -15.14
C ASN A 259 19.20 11.58 -13.79
N THR A 260 20.53 11.69 -13.80
CA THR A 260 21.38 11.91 -12.61
C THR A 260 21.25 10.88 -11.48
N PHE A 261 20.68 9.70 -11.74
CA PHE A 261 20.52 8.65 -10.73
C PHE A 261 21.08 7.31 -11.19
N ASN A 262 20.63 6.79 -12.33
CA ASN A 262 21.04 5.48 -12.85
C ASN A 262 21.30 5.47 -14.36
N MET A 263 21.49 6.64 -14.95
CA MET A 263 21.85 6.84 -16.35
C MET A 263 23.24 7.47 -16.43
N GLU A 264 23.96 7.25 -17.53
CA GLU A 264 25.25 7.88 -17.80
C GLU A 264 25.11 9.40 -17.97
N ASP A 265 26.09 10.22 -17.59
CA ASP A 265 25.96 11.68 -17.62
C ASP A 265 25.71 12.25 -19.03
N ASN A 266 26.31 11.64 -20.05
CA ASN A 266 26.20 11.99 -21.46
C ASN A 266 25.20 11.11 -22.24
N TRP A 267 24.25 10.48 -21.56
CA TRP A 267 23.27 9.57 -22.19
C TRP A 267 22.49 10.22 -23.36
N ARG A 268 22.36 11.56 -23.38
CA ARG A 268 21.71 12.31 -24.46
C ARG A 268 22.50 12.31 -25.77
N ASP A 269 23.82 12.13 -25.69
CA ASP A 269 24.72 12.10 -26.84
C ASP A 269 24.83 10.68 -27.42
N ASP A 270 24.27 9.67 -26.72
CA ASP A 270 24.22 8.29 -27.21
C ASP A 270 23.43 8.23 -28.52
N PRO A 271 24.04 7.82 -29.65
CA PRO A 271 23.32 7.67 -30.90
C PRO A 271 22.23 6.59 -30.81
N ASP A 272 22.35 5.63 -29.89
CA ASP A 272 21.36 4.59 -29.62
C ASP A 272 20.53 4.87 -28.36
N GLN A 273 19.43 5.61 -28.54
CA GLN A 273 18.51 5.92 -27.46
C GLN A 273 17.66 4.73 -26.97
N LEU A 274 17.80 3.53 -27.56
CA LEU A 274 17.01 2.35 -27.18
C LEU A 274 17.37 1.82 -25.78
N SER A 275 18.62 1.98 -25.37
CA SER A 275 19.11 1.63 -24.03
C SER A 275 18.36 2.41 -22.93
N ASN A 276 18.05 3.67 -23.23
CA ASN A 276 17.42 4.66 -22.36
C ASN A 276 15.88 4.68 -22.47
N MET A 277 15.29 3.87 -23.36
CA MET A 277 13.85 3.80 -23.53
C MET A 277 13.16 3.28 -22.26
N VAL A 278 12.08 3.95 -21.85
CA VAL A 278 11.18 3.42 -20.82
C VAL A 278 10.09 2.55 -21.43
N VAL A 279 9.87 1.36 -20.88
CA VAL A 279 8.78 0.46 -21.29
C VAL A 279 7.68 0.45 -20.23
N LEU A 280 6.48 0.84 -20.66
CA LEU A 280 5.30 1.02 -19.83
C LEU A 280 4.16 0.15 -20.36
N ALA A 281 3.36 -0.39 -19.44
CA ALA A 281 2.10 -1.06 -19.73
C ALA A 281 0.96 -0.29 -19.06
N MET A 282 -0.19 -0.26 -19.70
CA MET A 282 -1.38 0.41 -19.18
C MET A 282 -2.60 -0.48 -19.28
N ASP A 283 -3.43 -0.44 -18.25
CA ASP A 283 -4.57 -1.35 -18.12
C ASP A 283 -5.61 -0.81 -17.11
N GLY A 284 -6.84 -1.33 -17.20
CA GLY A 284 -7.98 -1.03 -16.36
C GLY A 284 -8.40 -2.18 -15.43
N ASN A 285 -8.65 -1.85 -14.17
CA ASN A 285 -9.10 -2.76 -13.13
C ASN A 285 -10.52 -2.41 -12.65
N TYR A 286 -11.47 -3.31 -12.87
CA TYR A 286 -12.90 -3.10 -12.56
C TYR A 286 -13.34 -3.62 -11.19
N GLU A 287 -12.50 -4.38 -10.49
CA GLU A 287 -12.81 -4.86 -9.14
C GLU A 287 -12.76 -3.71 -8.13
N ASN A 288 -11.83 -2.78 -8.34
CA ASN A 288 -11.65 -1.59 -7.53
C ASN A 288 -12.68 -0.49 -7.85
N SER A 289 -13.96 -0.79 -7.61
CA SER A 289 -15.07 0.17 -7.63
C SER A 289 -15.26 0.87 -6.28
N CYS A 290 -15.83 2.09 -6.29
CA CYS A 290 -16.15 2.91 -5.11
C CYS A 290 -17.61 3.37 -5.12
N LEU A 291 -18.27 3.34 -3.96
CA LEU A 291 -19.63 3.84 -3.78
C LEU A 291 -19.66 5.37 -3.69
N LYS A 292 -20.78 5.97 -4.07
CA LYS A 292 -21.04 7.39 -3.77
C LYS A 292 -21.17 7.60 -2.26
N MET A 293 -20.52 8.65 -1.76
CA MET A 293 -20.65 9.06 -0.37
C MET A 293 -22.05 9.63 -0.13
N ARG A 294 -22.69 9.23 0.97
CA ARG A 294 -23.98 9.81 1.39
C ARG A 294 -23.88 11.29 1.74
N ARG A 295 -22.70 11.71 2.24
CA ARG A 295 -22.40 13.07 2.69
C ARG A 295 -21.02 13.52 2.19
N PRO A 296 -20.88 13.86 0.90
CA PRO A 296 -19.60 14.25 0.30
C PRO A 296 -18.96 15.48 0.97
N GLU A 297 -19.77 16.37 1.56
CA GLU A 297 -19.33 17.56 2.28
C GLU A 297 -18.49 17.25 3.55
N ASN A 298 -18.55 16.01 4.04
CA ASN A 298 -17.74 15.55 5.16
C ASN A 298 -16.43 14.86 4.72
N ASP A 299 -16.15 14.77 3.42
CA ASP A 299 -14.89 14.20 2.94
C ASP A 299 -13.74 15.16 3.25
N VAL A 300 -12.74 14.67 3.98
CA VAL A 300 -11.53 15.43 4.32
C VAL A 300 -10.40 14.84 3.53
N VAL A 301 -9.61 15.65 2.84
CA VAL A 301 -8.46 15.21 2.04
C VAL A 301 -7.18 15.47 2.84
N LEU A 302 -6.30 14.48 3.03
CA LEU A 302 -4.99 14.71 3.67
C LEU A 302 -3.86 14.87 2.65
N SER A 303 -3.97 14.14 1.54
CA SER A 303 -3.08 14.23 0.39
C SER A 303 -3.92 14.16 -0.89
N GLU A 304 -3.65 15.05 -1.84
CA GLU A 304 -4.31 15.08 -3.15
C GLU A 304 -3.27 15.02 -4.25
N GLY A 305 -3.16 13.87 -4.92
CA GLY A 305 -2.26 13.73 -6.07
C GLY A 305 -0.79 13.52 -5.72
N SER A 306 -0.38 13.59 -4.45
CA SER A 306 1.05 13.45 -4.13
C SER A 306 1.55 12.00 -4.20
N GLY A 307 0.65 11.01 -4.26
CA GLY A 307 0.98 9.59 -4.40
C GLY A 307 0.92 9.08 -5.84
N PHE A 308 0.44 7.86 -6.01
CA PHE A 308 0.21 7.23 -7.31
C PHE A 308 -1.11 7.68 -7.93
N MET A 309 -2.13 7.89 -7.09
CA MET A 309 -3.41 8.45 -7.51
C MET A 309 -3.24 9.89 -8.03
N THR A 310 -3.85 10.21 -9.17
CA THR A 310 -3.80 11.53 -9.85
C THR A 310 -4.41 12.68 -9.04
N ALA A 311 -4.04 13.95 -9.29
CA ALA A 311 -4.75 15.06 -8.65
C ALA A 311 -6.16 15.25 -9.24
N ARG A 312 -7.19 15.32 -8.38
CA ARG A 312 -8.60 15.37 -8.83
C ARG A 312 -8.98 16.65 -9.55
N PRO A 313 -8.58 17.87 -9.10
CA PRO A 313 -9.08 19.09 -9.70
C PRO A 313 -8.70 19.21 -11.18
N ARG A 314 -7.46 18.86 -11.53
CA ARG A 314 -6.98 18.87 -12.92
C ARG A 314 -7.60 17.73 -13.73
N TYR A 315 -7.66 16.53 -13.14
CA TYR A 315 -8.27 15.38 -13.82
C TYR A 315 -9.75 15.58 -14.15
N ARG A 316 -10.52 16.15 -13.22
CA ARG A 316 -11.94 16.43 -13.44
C ARG A 316 -12.16 17.45 -14.56
N LYS A 317 -11.37 18.52 -14.60
CA LYS A 317 -11.43 19.50 -15.68
C LYS A 317 -11.14 18.88 -17.04
N HIS A 318 -10.19 17.94 -17.11
CA HIS A 318 -9.94 17.14 -18.31
C HIS A 318 -11.18 16.34 -18.72
N LEU A 319 -11.77 15.59 -17.78
CA LEU A 319 -12.97 14.79 -18.05
C LEU A 319 -14.17 15.64 -18.51
N ASP A 320 -14.29 16.88 -18.03
CA ASP A 320 -15.39 17.79 -18.39
C ASP A 320 -15.29 18.29 -19.85
N VAL A 321 -14.08 18.35 -20.43
CA VAL A 321 -13.85 18.82 -21.82
C VAL A 321 -13.52 17.70 -22.80
N ALA A 322 -13.09 16.53 -22.31
CA ALA A 322 -12.65 15.42 -23.14
C ALA A 322 -13.81 14.84 -23.96
N VAL A 323 -13.55 14.61 -25.25
CA VAL A 323 -14.51 14.00 -26.17
C VAL A 323 -14.19 12.51 -26.31
N GLU A 324 -15.16 11.66 -25.97
CA GLU A 324 -15.00 10.21 -26.12
C GLU A 324 -15.34 9.76 -27.54
N PHE A 325 -14.39 9.10 -28.20
CA PHE A 325 -14.60 8.51 -29.52
C PHE A 325 -14.86 7.02 -29.39
N ARG A 326 -16.11 6.60 -29.60
CA ARG A 326 -16.46 5.18 -29.67
C ARG A 326 -16.14 4.62 -31.06
N GLU A 327 -14.94 4.09 -31.23
CA GLU A 327 -14.64 3.27 -32.40
C GLU A 327 -15.24 1.87 -32.23
N LYS A 328 -15.93 1.37 -33.26
CA LYS A 328 -16.35 -0.04 -33.28
C LYS A 328 -15.08 -0.89 -33.42
N SER A 329 -14.84 -1.77 -32.44
CA SER A 329 -13.76 -2.75 -32.55
C SER A 329 -13.87 -3.51 -33.86
N THR A 330 -12.82 -3.44 -34.67
CA THR A 330 -12.63 -4.24 -35.89
C THR A 330 -11.86 -5.53 -35.61
N CYS A 331 -11.37 -5.73 -34.38
CA CYS A 331 -10.67 -6.95 -33.96
C CYS A 331 -11.68 -7.99 -33.46
N HIS A 332 -11.40 -9.27 -33.73
CA HIS A 332 -12.18 -10.42 -33.26
C HIS A 332 -12.14 -10.47 -31.72
N ASP A 333 -13.26 -10.75 -31.07
CA ASP A 333 -13.38 -10.99 -29.61
C ASP A 333 -13.01 -9.92 -28.57
N HIS A 334 -13.62 -8.72 -28.67
CA HIS A 334 -13.92 -7.90 -27.48
C HIS A 334 -15.42 -7.95 -27.09
N LYS A 335 -16.06 -9.12 -27.17
CA LYS A 335 -17.46 -9.28 -26.70
C LYS A 335 -17.58 -9.21 -25.17
N ALA A 336 -16.55 -9.61 -24.41
CA ALA A 336 -16.57 -9.59 -22.95
C ALA A 336 -16.61 -8.17 -22.34
N VAL A 337 -16.00 -7.19 -23.00
CA VAL A 337 -15.95 -5.79 -22.54
C VAL A 337 -17.34 -5.13 -22.60
N LYS A 338 -18.23 -5.54 -23.50
CA LYS A 338 -19.49 -4.83 -23.75
C LYS A 338 -20.56 -4.96 -22.67
N GLN A 339 -20.53 -6.01 -21.82
CA GLN A 339 -21.56 -6.23 -20.78
C GLN A 339 -21.17 -5.72 -19.39
N VAL A 340 -19.89 -5.47 -19.11
CA VAL A 340 -19.43 -4.95 -17.80
C VAL A 340 -19.59 -3.41 -17.71
N ASN A 341 -19.82 -2.75 -18.85
CA ASN A 341 -19.70 -1.31 -19.09
C ASN A 341 -20.94 -0.44 -18.79
N ALA A 342 -21.91 -0.94 -18.03
CA ALA A 342 -23.04 -0.10 -17.63
C ALA A 342 -22.59 0.89 -16.55
N LYS A 343 -22.75 2.20 -16.81
CA LYS A 343 -22.65 3.24 -15.77
C LYS A 343 -23.57 2.85 -14.61
N ARG A 344 -23.00 2.66 -13.42
CA ARG A 344 -23.76 2.29 -12.23
C ARG A 344 -23.95 3.54 -11.39
N ASP A 345 -25.16 4.07 -11.35
CA ASP A 345 -25.44 5.36 -10.70
C ASP A 345 -25.13 5.42 -9.20
N HIS A 346 -25.03 4.26 -8.54
CA HIS A 346 -24.64 4.17 -7.12
C HIS A 346 -23.12 4.24 -6.89
N LEU A 347 -22.30 4.14 -7.95
CA LEU A 347 -20.83 4.20 -7.87
C LEU A 347 -20.31 5.61 -8.14
N SER A 348 -19.32 6.03 -7.37
CA SER A 348 -18.51 7.22 -7.62
C SER A 348 -17.38 6.94 -8.60
N SER A 349 -16.84 5.71 -8.53
CA SER A 349 -15.84 5.17 -9.43
C SER A 349 -16.17 3.71 -9.73
N THR A 350 -16.05 3.29 -10.98
CA THR A 350 -16.35 1.92 -11.43
C THR A 350 -15.12 1.02 -11.47
N GLY A 351 -13.93 1.60 -11.38
CA GLY A 351 -12.65 0.92 -11.52
C GLY A 351 -11.49 1.90 -11.48
N LEU A 352 -10.28 1.38 -11.69
CA LEU A 352 -9.04 2.14 -11.74
C LEU A 352 -8.34 1.91 -13.07
N GLY A 353 -7.71 2.93 -13.63
CA GLY A 353 -6.71 2.78 -14.69
C GLY A 353 -5.33 3.09 -14.14
N ALA A 354 -4.30 2.38 -14.56
CA ALA A 354 -2.93 2.70 -14.19
C ALA A 354 -1.95 2.51 -15.34
N ILE A 355 -0.81 3.18 -15.18
CA ILE A 355 0.40 2.91 -15.95
C ILE A 355 1.46 2.35 -15.00
N VAL A 356 2.05 1.24 -15.41
CA VAL A 356 3.11 0.53 -14.68
C VAL A 356 4.31 0.35 -15.60
N CYS A 357 5.51 0.27 -15.03
CA CYS A 357 6.70 -0.05 -15.82
C CYS A 357 6.92 -1.56 -15.94
N MET A 358 7.71 -1.99 -16.92
CA MET A 358 8.07 -3.40 -17.14
C MET A 358 8.77 -4.10 -15.94
N HIS A 359 9.19 -3.33 -14.93
CA HIS A 359 9.77 -3.86 -13.70
C HIS A 359 8.71 -4.22 -12.64
N GLY A 360 7.43 -3.96 -12.93
CA GLY A 360 6.33 -4.23 -12.03
C GLY A 360 6.13 -3.16 -10.96
N CYS A 361 6.39 -1.89 -11.27
CA CYS A 361 6.13 -0.78 -10.37
C CYS A 361 5.06 0.15 -10.95
N PHE A 362 4.15 0.62 -10.11
CA PHE A 362 3.24 1.72 -10.45
C PHE A 362 4.03 3.00 -10.70
N VAL A 363 3.65 3.76 -11.73
CA VAL A 363 4.27 5.05 -12.03
C VAL A 363 3.62 6.15 -11.14
N PRO A 364 4.40 7.05 -10.54
CA PRO A 364 3.86 8.17 -9.75
C PRO A 364 2.81 9.00 -10.47
N ASN A 365 1.74 9.35 -9.76
CA ASN A 365 0.66 10.21 -10.24
C ASN A 365 -0.03 9.75 -11.55
N THR A 366 -0.05 8.45 -11.88
CA THR A 366 -0.71 7.97 -13.12
C THR A 366 -2.05 7.27 -12.88
N VAL A 367 -2.39 6.93 -11.64
CA VAL A 367 -3.58 6.11 -11.36
C VAL A 367 -4.85 6.98 -11.36
N VAL A 368 -5.82 6.59 -12.17
CA VAL A 368 -7.06 7.32 -12.44
C VAL A 368 -8.27 6.50 -12.01
N ASP A 369 -9.31 7.19 -11.53
CA ASP A 369 -10.62 6.58 -11.28
C ASP A 369 -11.48 6.62 -12.54
N PHE A 370 -12.23 5.55 -12.82
CA PHE A 370 -13.17 5.51 -13.94
C PHE A 370 -14.56 6.04 -13.55
N GLN A 371 -15.16 6.90 -14.39
CA GLN A 371 -16.50 7.47 -14.18
C GLN A 371 -17.61 6.58 -14.76
N GLY A 372 -17.25 5.47 -15.41
CA GLY A 372 -18.16 4.58 -16.14
C GLY A 372 -17.47 3.30 -16.60
N ALA A 373 -17.26 3.11 -17.89
CA ALA A 373 -16.29 2.10 -18.34
C ALA A 373 -14.88 2.70 -18.30
N GLU A 374 -13.88 1.88 -18.59
CA GLU A 374 -12.60 2.42 -19.07
C GLU A 374 -12.84 3.12 -20.40
N MET A 375 -12.51 4.40 -20.45
CA MET A 375 -12.63 5.25 -21.63
C MET A 375 -11.26 5.79 -22.01
N GLN A 376 -11.07 6.12 -23.29
CA GLN A 376 -9.79 6.61 -23.78
C GLN A 376 -9.37 7.88 -23.04
N MET A 377 -10.32 8.76 -22.71
CA MET A 377 -10.06 9.97 -21.91
C MET A 377 -9.40 9.68 -20.54
N ASN A 378 -9.70 8.54 -19.91
CA ASN A 378 -9.12 8.18 -18.61
C ASN A 378 -7.64 7.84 -18.80
N MET A 379 -7.35 6.98 -19.77
CA MET A 379 -6.00 6.51 -20.06
C MET A 379 -5.13 7.59 -20.71
N ASP A 380 -5.72 8.51 -21.49
CA ASP A 380 -5.01 9.69 -22.02
C ASP A 380 -4.44 10.55 -20.89
N TYR A 381 -5.22 10.80 -19.83
CA TYR A 381 -4.74 11.57 -18.69
C TYR A 381 -3.62 10.84 -17.94
N SER A 382 -3.80 9.53 -17.72
CA SER A 382 -2.76 8.68 -17.12
C SER A 382 -1.45 8.75 -17.93
N LEU A 383 -1.54 8.63 -19.26
CA LEU A 383 -0.42 8.70 -20.18
C LEU A 383 0.26 10.07 -20.15
N SER A 384 -0.50 11.17 -20.11
CA SER A 384 0.07 12.51 -19.99
C SER A 384 0.86 12.67 -18.68
N MET A 385 0.36 12.14 -17.56
CA MET A 385 1.10 12.17 -16.30
C MET A 385 2.37 11.31 -16.36
N ALA A 386 2.31 10.13 -16.97
CA ALA A 386 3.48 9.28 -17.19
C ALA A 386 4.52 9.95 -18.09
N ALA A 387 4.09 10.57 -19.18
CA ALA A 387 4.94 11.31 -20.11
C ALA A 387 5.62 12.48 -19.41
N ARG A 388 4.89 13.24 -18.56
CA ARG A 388 5.49 14.30 -17.74
C ARG A 388 6.54 13.75 -16.78
N PHE A 389 6.27 12.63 -16.13
CA PHE A 389 7.21 11.99 -15.19
C PHE A 389 8.50 11.52 -15.87
N PHE A 390 8.42 11.10 -17.13
CA PHE A 390 9.54 10.67 -17.97
C PHE A 390 9.96 11.72 -19.02
N SER A 391 9.60 13.00 -18.83
CA SER A 391 9.79 14.08 -19.80
C SER A 391 11.24 14.34 -20.21
N PHE A 392 12.19 13.85 -19.41
CA PHE A 392 13.61 13.92 -19.72
C PHE A 392 14.05 12.89 -20.77
N LEU A 393 13.24 11.88 -21.13
CA LEU A 393 13.56 10.85 -22.12
C LEU A 393 13.01 11.18 -23.51
N TYR A 394 13.71 10.72 -24.55
CA TYR A 394 13.25 10.83 -25.94
C TYR A 394 12.36 9.67 -26.40
N LEU A 395 12.46 8.51 -25.76
CA LEU A 395 11.80 7.29 -26.23
C LEU A 395 10.98 6.61 -25.12
N MET A 396 9.73 6.30 -25.44
CA MET A 396 8.81 5.54 -24.60
C MET A 396 8.18 4.43 -25.44
N LEU A 397 8.12 3.21 -24.92
CA LEU A 397 7.25 2.16 -25.44
C LEU A 397 6.04 2.02 -24.53
N LEU A 398 4.85 2.19 -25.12
CA LEU A 398 3.57 2.01 -24.44
C LEU A 398 2.89 0.74 -24.94
N LEU A 399 2.62 -0.18 -24.01
CA LEU A 399 1.88 -1.42 -24.23
C LEU A 399 0.45 -1.25 -23.73
N TYR A 400 -0.52 -1.55 -24.58
CA TYR A 400 -1.94 -1.49 -24.26
C TYR A 400 -2.74 -2.48 -25.09
N ASP A 401 -3.70 -3.16 -24.49
CA ASP A 401 -4.52 -4.18 -25.16
C ASP A 401 -5.13 -3.66 -26.44
N ILE A 402 -5.77 -2.49 -26.38
CA ILE A 402 -6.46 -1.90 -27.53
C ILE A 402 -5.56 -0.91 -28.29
N MET A 403 -4.23 -1.04 -28.26
CA MET A 403 -3.31 -0.06 -28.86
C MET A 403 -3.58 0.21 -30.34
N CYS A 404 -3.99 -0.80 -31.12
CA CYS A 404 -4.33 -0.65 -32.54
C CYS A 404 -5.56 0.25 -32.78
N GLN A 405 -6.41 0.43 -31.77
CA GLN A 405 -7.58 1.33 -31.80
C GLN A 405 -7.25 2.65 -31.11
N TYR A 406 -6.63 2.59 -29.94
CA TYR A 406 -6.29 3.74 -29.10
C TYR A 406 -5.36 4.74 -29.81
N SER A 407 -4.37 4.23 -30.56
CA SER A 407 -3.32 5.04 -31.18
C SER A 407 -3.78 5.89 -32.37
N LYS A 408 -4.87 5.54 -33.06
CA LYS A 408 -5.32 6.21 -34.30
C LYS A 408 -5.60 7.70 -34.12
N ARG A 409 -6.15 8.08 -32.97
CA ARG A 409 -6.50 9.48 -32.64
C ARG A 409 -5.69 10.03 -31.49
N LEU A 410 -4.66 9.31 -31.03
CA LEU A 410 -3.91 9.69 -29.84
C LEU A 410 -3.32 11.10 -29.95
N VAL A 411 -2.60 11.38 -31.04
CA VAL A 411 -2.01 12.71 -31.30
C VAL A 411 -3.08 13.79 -31.29
N LYS A 412 -4.17 13.57 -32.03
CA LYS A 412 -5.31 14.49 -32.09
C LYS A 412 -5.92 14.77 -30.71
N ARG A 413 -6.12 13.73 -29.88
CA ARG A 413 -6.68 13.90 -28.51
C ARG A 413 -5.76 14.73 -27.61
N PHE A 414 -4.45 14.58 -27.76
CA PHE A 414 -3.47 15.37 -27.02
C PHE A 414 -3.41 16.82 -27.52
N ASP A 415 -3.40 17.04 -28.84
CA ASP A 415 -3.33 18.39 -29.44
C ASP A 415 -4.59 19.23 -29.16
N GLU A 416 -5.78 18.60 -29.12
CA GLU A 416 -7.05 19.29 -28.91
C GLU A 416 -7.39 19.49 -27.41
N SER A 417 -6.65 18.88 -26.48
CA SER A 417 -6.95 18.97 -25.05
C SER A 417 -6.08 20.01 -24.33
N PRO A 418 -6.68 20.94 -23.56
CA PRO A 418 -5.92 21.90 -22.76
C PRO A 418 -5.29 21.29 -21.49
N TYR A 419 -5.56 20.01 -21.20
CA TYR A 419 -5.10 19.35 -19.98
C TYR A 419 -4.12 18.21 -20.20
N LEU A 420 -3.99 17.75 -21.46
CA LEU A 420 -3.03 16.73 -21.85
C LEU A 420 -1.78 17.38 -22.43
N GLU A 421 -0.65 16.80 -22.12
CA GLU A 421 0.65 17.25 -22.60
C GLU A 421 1.51 16.04 -22.91
N MET A 422 2.12 16.05 -24.11
CA MET A 422 3.20 15.15 -24.49
C MET A 422 4.48 15.99 -24.57
N PRO A 423 5.55 15.65 -23.85
CA PRO A 423 6.80 16.40 -23.89
C PRO A 423 7.35 16.52 -25.31
N ALA A 424 7.86 17.71 -25.65
CA ALA A 424 8.46 17.96 -26.96
C ALA A 424 9.66 17.01 -27.20
N GLY A 425 9.69 16.40 -28.39
CA GLY A 425 10.74 15.45 -28.78
C GLY A 425 10.56 14.02 -28.25
N MET A 426 9.56 13.74 -27.43
CA MET A 426 9.25 12.38 -27.00
C MET A 426 8.55 11.60 -28.12
N THR A 427 9.11 10.45 -28.48
CA THR A 427 8.51 9.48 -29.40
C THR A 427 7.91 8.32 -28.62
N VAL A 428 6.62 8.07 -28.82
CA VAL A 428 5.87 6.97 -28.20
C VAL A 428 5.73 5.82 -29.20
N LYS A 429 6.54 4.77 -29.01
CA LYS A 429 6.36 3.47 -29.67
C LYS A 429 5.14 2.77 -29.09
N LYS A 430 4.43 2.03 -29.94
CA LYS A 430 3.10 1.46 -29.66
C LYS A 430 3.17 -0.05 -29.76
N GLY A 431 2.71 -0.76 -28.74
CA GLY A 431 2.59 -2.22 -28.77
C GLY A 431 1.37 -2.75 -28.03
N ILE A 432 1.10 -4.04 -28.22
CA ILE A 432 0.04 -4.81 -27.54
C ILE A 432 0.72 -5.97 -26.80
N GLY A 433 0.30 -6.28 -25.57
CA GLY A 433 0.83 -7.41 -24.82
C GLY A 433 0.75 -8.73 -25.62
N LEU A 434 1.71 -9.63 -25.42
CA LEU A 434 1.83 -10.88 -26.18
C LEU A 434 0.61 -11.77 -26.01
N PHE A 435 -0.02 -11.82 -24.84
CA PHE A 435 -1.22 -12.62 -24.66
C PHE A 435 -2.40 -12.02 -25.44
N HIS A 436 -2.56 -10.70 -25.35
CA HIS A 436 -3.66 -9.99 -25.99
C HIS A 436 -3.54 -9.90 -27.51
N VAL A 437 -2.33 -9.72 -28.06
CA VAL A 437 -2.14 -9.51 -29.51
C VAL A 437 -2.62 -10.70 -30.34
N HIS A 438 -2.55 -11.93 -29.81
CA HIS A 438 -3.07 -13.13 -30.47
C HIS A 438 -4.60 -13.17 -30.56
N GLY A 439 -5.31 -12.41 -29.71
CA GLY A 439 -6.76 -12.24 -29.79
C GLY A 439 -7.19 -11.18 -30.80
N HIS A 440 -6.26 -10.41 -31.36
CA HIS A 440 -6.57 -9.38 -32.35
C HIS A 440 -6.63 -9.97 -33.76
N LYS A 441 -6.90 -9.12 -34.76
CA LYS A 441 -6.75 -9.50 -36.18
C LYS A 441 -5.30 -9.85 -36.49
N ASP A 442 -5.08 -10.76 -37.44
CA ASP A 442 -3.76 -11.34 -37.73
C ASP A 442 -2.68 -10.27 -37.96
N GLU A 443 -2.99 -9.19 -38.69
CA GLU A 443 -2.00 -8.14 -38.97
C GLU A 443 -1.54 -7.41 -37.70
N CYS A 444 -2.34 -7.40 -36.61
CA CYS A 444 -1.90 -6.80 -35.36
C CYS A 444 -0.71 -7.53 -34.73
N LEU A 445 -0.52 -8.81 -35.03
CA LEU A 445 0.63 -9.58 -34.55
C LEU A 445 1.93 -8.96 -35.07
N ALA A 446 2.06 -8.82 -36.38
CA ALA A 446 3.24 -8.22 -36.99
C ALA A 446 3.40 -6.73 -36.60
N GLN A 447 2.29 -5.98 -36.56
CA GLN A 447 2.30 -4.54 -36.37
C GLN A 447 2.60 -4.08 -34.93
N TYR A 448 2.11 -4.82 -33.92
CA TYR A 448 2.10 -4.35 -32.52
C TYR A 448 2.72 -5.32 -31.52
N SER A 449 3.09 -6.54 -31.90
CA SER A 449 3.74 -7.46 -30.96
C SER A 449 5.09 -6.90 -30.50
N PRO A 450 5.37 -6.87 -29.17
CA PRO A 450 6.65 -6.40 -28.64
C PRO A 450 7.85 -7.20 -29.18
N ASN A 451 7.64 -8.43 -29.63
CA ASN A 451 8.70 -9.25 -30.26
C ASN A 451 9.28 -8.60 -31.52
N TYR A 452 8.50 -7.80 -32.23
CA TYR A 452 8.92 -7.13 -33.47
C TYR A 452 9.23 -5.64 -33.24
N ILE A 453 9.29 -5.17 -31.99
CA ILE A 453 9.62 -3.77 -31.66
C ILE A 453 11.06 -3.68 -31.19
N ILE A 454 11.91 -3.08 -32.01
CA ILE A 454 13.29 -2.80 -31.65
C ILE A 454 13.32 -1.96 -30.35
N GLY A 455 14.10 -2.43 -29.38
CA GLY A 455 14.22 -1.83 -28.05
C GLY A 455 13.20 -2.31 -27.01
N ALA A 456 12.14 -3.04 -27.38
CA ALA A 456 11.13 -3.50 -26.43
C ALA A 456 11.66 -4.48 -25.38
N ARG A 457 12.79 -5.14 -25.68
CA ARG A 457 13.40 -6.21 -24.87
C ARG A 457 12.47 -7.43 -24.80
N GLN A 458 12.83 -8.43 -24.00
CA GLN A 458 11.97 -9.58 -23.77
C GLN A 458 10.88 -9.26 -22.74
N VAL A 459 9.75 -8.75 -23.22
CA VAL A 459 8.58 -8.36 -22.42
C VAL A 459 7.31 -9.00 -22.97
N ASP A 460 6.44 -9.44 -22.06
CA ASP A 460 5.12 -9.97 -22.40
C ASP A 460 4.04 -8.87 -22.42
N GLY A 461 4.25 -7.75 -21.73
CA GLY A 461 3.26 -6.68 -21.59
C GLY A 461 2.23 -6.90 -20.49
N GLU A 462 2.27 -8.04 -19.79
CA GLU A 462 1.28 -8.46 -18.78
C GLU A 462 1.63 -7.96 -17.37
N THR A 463 2.28 -6.80 -17.28
CA THR A 463 2.88 -6.35 -16.02
C THR A 463 1.84 -5.78 -15.03
N CYS A 464 0.67 -5.37 -15.50
CA CYS A 464 -0.42 -4.85 -14.68
C CYS A 464 -1.09 -5.95 -13.84
N GLU A 465 -1.35 -7.13 -14.43
CA GLU A 465 -2.13 -8.20 -13.80
C GLU A 465 -1.56 -8.70 -12.46
N PRO A 466 -0.25 -8.97 -12.32
CA PRO A 466 0.34 -9.34 -11.03
C PRO A 466 0.25 -8.24 -9.97
N LEU A 467 0.04 -6.98 -10.36
CA LEU A 467 -0.09 -5.84 -9.46
C LEU A 467 -1.54 -5.60 -9.04
N TRP A 468 -2.49 -6.00 -9.88
CA TRP A 468 -3.92 -5.98 -9.56
C TRP A 468 -4.31 -6.99 -8.51
N TRP A 469 -3.78 -8.22 -8.58
CA TRP A 469 -4.09 -9.28 -7.63
C TRP A 469 -4.05 -8.83 -6.14
N PRO A 470 -2.95 -8.26 -5.61
CA PRO A 470 -2.90 -7.83 -4.21
C PRO A 470 -3.72 -6.57 -3.91
N LEU A 471 -4.06 -5.77 -4.92
CA LEU A 471 -4.91 -4.57 -4.77
C LEU A 471 -6.40 -4.95 -4.71
N ASN A 472 -6.79 -5.98 -5.46
CA ASN A 472 -8.15 -6.52 -5.49
C ASN A 472 -8.57 -7.09 -4.13
N GLU A 473 -7.64 -7.64 -3.35
CA GLU A 473 -7.94 -8.15 -2.02
C GLU A 473 -8.48 -7.08 -1.06
N VAL A 474 -8.14 -5.80 -1.28
CA VAL A 474 -8.67 -4.69 -0.47
C VAL A 474 -9.87 -3.98 -1.11
N ALA A 475 -10.25 -4.32 -2.34
CA ALA A 475 -11.32 -3.67 -3.10
C ALA A 475 -12.65 -3.66 -2.32
N ARG A 476 -12.99 -4.76 -1.64
CA ARG A 476 -14.21 -4.84 -0.81
C ARG A 476 -14.21 -3.82 0.33
N SER A 477 -13.07 -3.67 1.01
CA SER A 477 -12.94 -2.75 2.13
C SER A 477 -12.95 -1.29 1.65
N THR A 478 -12.25 -1.00 0.57
CA THR A 478 -12.11 0.35 0.00
C THR A 478 -13.37 0.81 -0.75
N LYS A 479 -14.24 -0.11 -1.18
CA LYS A 479 -15.48 0.21 -1.91
C LYS A 479 -16.45 1.10 -1.13
N SER A 480 -16.51 0.93 0.19
CA SER A 480 -17.42 1.67 1.08
C SER A 480 -16.76 2.78 1.89
N MET A 481 -15.46 2.99 1.72
CA MET A 481 -14.72 4.06 2.39
C MET A 481 -15.13 5.43 1.84
N ALA A 482 -14.90 6.48 2.64
CA ALA A 482 -14.88 7.84 2.13
C ALA A 482 -13.87 7.94 0.98
N TYR A 483 -14.21 8.74 -0.03
CA TYR A 483 -13.50 8.73 -1.29
C TYR A 483 -12.02 9.11 -1.13
N SER A 484 -11.70 10.14 -0.35
CA SER A 484 -10.30 10.51 -0.09
C SER A 484 -9.54 9.44 0.70
N HIS A 485 -10.18 8.84 1.72
CA HIS A 485 -9.56 7.80 2.53
C HIS A 485 -9.28 6.52 1.72
N ARG A 486 -10.16 6.14 0.79
CA ARG A 486 -9.92 5.04 -0.15
C ARG A 486 -8.62 5.26 -0.93
N ARG A 487 -8.44 6.46 -1.48
CA ARG A 487 -7.30 6.77 -2.36
C ARG A 487 -5.98 6.70 -1.58
N GLU A 488 -5.98 7.19 -0.34
CA GLU A 488 -4.84 7.07 0.57
C GLU A 488 -4.53 5.62 0.99
N ILE A 489 -5.52 4.73 1.02
CA ILE A 489 -5.31 3.29 1.21
C ILE A 489 -4.70 2.66 -0.04
N LEU A 490 -5.22 3.00 -1.22
CA LEU A 490 -4.69 2.50 -2.49
C LEU A 490 -3.25 2.97 -2.71
N ASP A 491 -2.94 4.24 -2.43
CA ASP A 491 -1.58 4.78 -2.45
C ASP A 491 -0.66 4.01 -1.49
N ASP A 492 -1.16 3.63 -0.30
CA ASP A 492 -0.37 2.87 0.67
C ASP A 492 -0.01 1.46 0.15
N HIS A 493 -0.97 0.78 -0.47
CA HIS A 493 -0.74 -0.53 -1.08
C HIS A 493 0.17 -0.47 -2.31
N MET A 494 0.03 0.55 -3.15
CA MET A 494 0.91 0.73 -4.31
C MET A 494 2.33 1.08 -3.89
N SER A 495 2.51 1.87 -2.83
CA SER A 495 3.82 2.17 -2.26
C SER A 495 4.49 0.93 -1.69
N ASP A 496 3.76 0.11 -0.92
CA ASP A 496 4.26 -1.18 -0.40
C ASP A 496 4.64 -2.15 -1.52
N SER A 497 3.83 -2.21 -2.60
CA SER A 497 4.15 -2.97 -3.81
C SER A 497 5.48 -2.52 -4.42
N ASN A 498 5.63 -1.23 -4.70
CA ASN A 498 6.86 -0.67 -5.27
C ASN A 498 8.07 -0.87 -4.34
N TRP A 499 7.88 -0.80 -3.03
CA TRP A 499 8.94 -1.07 -2.04
C TRP A 499 9.39 -2.53 -2.08
N LYS A 500 8.45 -3.48 -2.06
CA LYS A 500 8.74 -4.92 -2.18
C LYS A 500 9.47 -5.23 -3.49
N LYS A 501 9.08 -4.60 -4.60
CA LYS A 501 9.79 -4.72 -5.89
C LYS A 501 11.22 -4.20 -5.77
N THR A 502 11.40 -3.02 -5.19
CA THR A 502 12.70 -2.37 -4.95
C THR A 502 13.66 -3.28 -4.19
N VAL A 503 13.21 -3.83 -3.06
CA VAL A 503 14.03 -4.71 -2.22
C VAL A 503 14.39 -6.01 -2.95
N ALA A 504 13.51 -6.49 -3.84
CA ALA A 504 13.74 -7.71 -4.61
C ALA A 504 14.62 -7.52 -5.87
N VAL A 505 14.91 -6.28 -6.27
CA VAL A 505 15.61 -5.97 -7.54
C VAL A 505 16.93 -6.73 -7.70
N PRO A 506 17.88 -6.73 -6.72
CA PRO A 506 19.17 -7.36 -6.93
C PRO A 506 19.03 -8.86 -7.26
N LYS A 507 18.15 -9.56 -6.55
CA LYS A 507 17.88 -10.98 -6.78
C LYS A 507 17.29 -11.24 -8.17
N VAL A 508 16.35 -10.39 -8.61
CA VAL A 508 15.71 -10.54 -9.93
C VAL A 508 16.69 -10.24 -11.06
N LEU A 509 17.49 -9.18 -10.95
CA LEU A 509 18.48 -8.81 -11.97
C LEU A 509 19.55 -9.88 -12.15
N CYS A 510 20.13 -10.41 -11.06
CA CYS A 510 21.11 -11.50 -11.15
C CYS A 510 20.53 -12.75 -11.84
N LYS A 511 19.26 -13.09 -11.56
CA LYS A 511 18.57 -14.20 -12.21
C LYS A 511 18.33 -13.92 -13.71
N LYS A 512 17.83 -12.73 -14.05
CA LYS A 512 17.54 -12.34 -15.44
C LYS A 512 18.82 -12.26 -16.28
N TYR A 513 19.91 -11.73 -15.74
CA TYR A 513 21.20 -11.65 -16.42
C TYR A 513 21.74 -13.02 -16.84
N LYS A 514 21.75 -14.00 -15.91
CA LYS A 514 22.16 -15.37 -16.23
C LYS A 514 21.32 -15.99 -17.34
N LYS A 515 20.00 -15.78 -17.32
CA LYS A 515 19.09 -16.23 -18.38
C LYS A 515 19.41 -15.54 -19.71
N ALA A 516 19.67 -14.25 -19.70
CA ALA A 516 19.98 -13.48 -20.90
C ALA A 516 21.28 -13.95 -21.56
N VAL A 517 22.35 -14.22 -20.79
CA VAL A 517 23.63 -14.72 -21.34
C VAL A 517 23.44 -16.04 -22.09
N VAL A 518 22.66 -16.97 -21.52
CA VAL A 518 22.35 -18.25 -22.17
C VAL A 518 21.49 -18.03 -23.42
N ALA A 519 20.43 -17.23 -23.30
CA ALA A 519 19.52 -16.96 -24.41
C ALA A 519 20.23 -16.33 -25.61
N VAL A 520 21.12 -15.35 -25.40
CA VAL A 520 21.90 -14.70 -26.47
C VAL A 520 22.72 -15.73 -27.25
N LYS A 521 23.36 -16.67 -26.56
CA LYS A 521 24.12 -17.75 -27.22
C LYS A 521 23.20 -18.61 -28.07
N GLU A 522 22.13 -19.13 -27.48
CA GLU A 522 21.18 -20.02 -28.16
C GLU A 522 20.51 -19.36 -29.37
N THR A 523 20.07 -18.12 -29.24
CA THR A 523 19.40 -17.39 -30.32
C THR A 523 20.37 -17.01 -31.43
N SER A 524 21.63 -16.69 -31.10
CA SER A 524 22.66 -16.39 -32.11
C SER A 524 23.02 -17.63 -32.93
N GLU A 525 23.20 -18.79 -32.28
CA GLU A 525 23.46 -20.06 -32.96
C GLU A 525 22.28 -20.47 -33.85
N TYR A 526 21.05 -20.25 -33.39
CA TYR A 526 19.85 -20.52 -34.18
C TYR A 526 19.75 -19.60 -35.41
N LEU A 527 19.99 -18.29 -35.24
CA LEU A 527 19.95 -17.32 -36.34
C LEU A 527 21.00 -17.62 -37.41
N VAL A 528 22.22 -18.00 -37.03
CA VAL A 528 23.28 -18.40 -37.97
C VAL A 528 22.84 -19.61 -38.79
N LYS A 529 22.36 -20.68 -38.13
CA LYS A 529 21.86 -21.88 -38.82
C LYS A 529 20.72 -21.57 -39.79
N LEU A 530 19.79 -20.69 -39.38
CA LEU A 530 18.67 -20.28 -40.23
C LEU A 530 19.16 -19.48 -41.45
N THR A 531 20.14 -18.58 -41.25
CA THR A 531 20.72 -17.75 -42.31
C THR A 531 21.51 -18.60 -43.30
N ASP A 532 22.32 -19.55 -42.82
CA ASP A 532 23.15 -20.44 -43.64
C ASP A 532 22.32 -21.43 -44.48
N SER A 533 21.09 -21.73 -44.06
CA SER A 533 20.17 -22.62 -44.78
C SER A 533 19.27 -21.91 -45.79
N ALA A 534 19.28 -20.58 -45.82
CA ALA A 534 18.48 -19.77 -46.72
C ALA A 534 19.30 -19.27 -47.93
N ASP A 535 18.62 -18.96 -49.04
CA ASP A 535 19.25 -18.36 -50.21
C ASP A 535 19.83 -16.96 -49.88
N PRO A 536 21.11 -16.67 -50.20
CA PRO A 536 21.73 -15.39 -49.86
C PRO A 536 21.07 -14.15 -50.47
N ASN A 537 20.42 -14.26 -51.63
CA ASN A 537 19.68 -13.12 -52.20
C ASN A 537 18.43 -12.83 -51.37
N SER A 538 17.68 -13.89 -51.04
CA SER A 538 16.47 -13.82 -50.22
C SER A 538 16.76 -13.23 -48.84
N VAL A 539 17.87 -13.61 -48.21
CA VAL A 539 18.33 -13.02 -46.94
C VAL A 539 18.58 -11.51 -47.10
N ARG A 540 19.30 -11.08 -48.14
CA ARG A 540 19.58 -9.66 -48.38
C ARG A 540 18.32 -8.85 -48.64
N GLU A 541 17.39 -9.40 -49.40
CA GLU A 541 16.10 -8.77 -49.69
C GLU A 541 15.26 -8.62 -48.42
N TRP A 542 15.20 -9.67 -47.60
CA TRP A 542 14.47 -9.65 -46.34
C TRP A 542 15.06 -8.64 -45.35
N ILE A 543 16.38 -8.58 -45.19
CA ILE A 543 17.06 -7.59 -44.32
C ILE A 543 16.74 -6.16 -44.78
N ARG A 544 16.68 -5.92 -46.10
CA ARG A 544 16.33 -4.60 -46.64
C ARG A 544 14.87 -4.25 -46.34
N ALA A 545 13.96 -5.21 -46.49
CA ALA A 545 12.55 -5.03 -46.18
C ALA A 545 12.31 -4.78 -44.68
N ASP A 546 12.96 -5.58 -43.82
CA ASP A 546 12.96 -5.46 -42.36
C ASP A 546 13.39 -4.06 -41.92
N LYS A 547 14.55 -3.59 -42.41
CA LYS A 547 15.05 -2.25 -42.11
C LYS A 547 14.07 -1.16 -42.54
N HIS A 548 13.53 -1.24 -43.76
CA HIS A 548 12.55 -0.27 -44.26
C HIS A 548 11.27 -0.23 -43.40
N ALA A 549 10.76 -1.40 -43.02
CA ALA A 549 9.59 -1.53 -42.17
C ALA A 549 9.83 -0.92 -40.78
N GLN A 550 10.96 -1.27 -40.14
CA GLN A 550 11.30 -0.78 -38.80
C GLN A 550 11.52 0.74 -38.76
N GLU A 551 12.12 1.34 -39.79
CA GLU A 551 12.33 2.78 -39.88
C GLU A 551 11.02 3.58 -40.07
N ASN A 552 9.99 2.96 -40.67
CA ASN A 552 8.75 3.64 -41.05
C ASN A 552 7.51 3.18 -40.29
N ARG A 553 7.62 2.18 -39.41
CA ARG A 553 6.51 1.60 -38.63
C ARG A 553 5.66 2.61 -37.86
N ASP A 554 6.29 3.69 -37.38
CA ASP A 554 5.60 4.68 -36.54
C ASP A 554 4.68 5.58 -37.39
N LYS A 555 4.96 5.69 -38.71
CA LYS A 555 4.14 6.38 -39.71
C LYS A 555 3.10 5.44 -40.33
N ASP A 556 3.53 4.24 -40.69
CA ASP A 556 2.68 3.22 -41.31
C ASP A 556 2.98 1.84 -40.70
N PRO A 557 2.14 1.38 -39.75
CA PRO A 557 2.29 0.06 -39.15
C PRO A 557 2.19 -1.07 -40.17
N SER A 558 1.45 -0.92 -41.28
CA SER A 558 1.22 -2.00 -42.26
C SER A 558 2.49 -2.46 -42.98
N LEU A 559 3.56 -1.65 -42.94
CA LEU A 559 4.88 -2.06 -43.43
C LEU A 559 5.45 -3.25 -42.64
N MET A 560 4.98 -3.48 -41.41
CA MET A 560 5.37 -4.62 -40.59
C MET A 560 4.76 -5.95 -41.08
N ASP A 561 3.76 -5.93 -41.96
CA ASP A 561 3.09 -7.14 -42.48
C ASP A 561 4.05 -8.05 -43.29
N ILE A 562 5.31 -7.64 -43.48
CA ILE A 562 6.40 -8.49 -43.96
C ILE A 562 6.73 -9.67 -43.03
N TYR A 563 6.36 -9.57 -41.74
CA TYR A 563 6.56 -10.66 -40.77
C TYR A 563 5.45 -11.72 -40.82
N ASP A 564 4.35 -11.44 -41.54
CA ASP A 564 3.28 -12.41 -41.72
C ASP A 564 3.65 -13.48 -42.74
N ILE A 565 3.31 -14.73 -42.42
CA ILE A 565 3.59 -15.87 -43.30
C ILE A 565 2.59 -15.84 -44.47
N LYS A 566 3.06 -15.44 -45.65
CA LYS A 566 2.31 -15.57 -46.90
C LYS A 566 2.52 -16.97 -47.49
N LEU A 567 1.64 -17.91 -47.13
CA LEU A 567 1.56 -19.19 -47.83
C LEU A 567 0.90 -18.97 -49.19
N ASN A 568 1.70 -18.95 -50.26
CA ASN A 568 1.14 -19.09 -51.61
C ASN A 568 0.44 -20.45 -51.67
N LYS A 569 -0.88 -20.47 -51.86
CA LYS A 569 -1.60 -21.69 -52.22
C LYS A 569 -0.89 -22.24 -53.45
N ARG A 570 -0.31 -23.44 -53.35
CA ARG A 570 0.12 -24.19 -54.53
C ARG A 570 -1.11 -24.30 -55.42
N GLU A 571 -1.04 -23.73 -56.62
CA GLU A 571 -1.97 -24.08 -57.68
C GLU A 571 -1.82 -25.59 -57.89
N CYS A 572 -2.81 -26.37 -57.46
CA CYS A 572 -2.91 -27.75 -57.92
C CYS A 572 -3.10 -27.67 -59.44
N SER A 573 -2.06 -28.04 -60.18
CA SER A 573 -2.16 -28.27 -61.62
C SER A 573 -3.28 -29.29 -61.85
N PRO A 574 -4.27 -29.00 -62.72
CA PRO A 574 -5.32 -29.95 -63.07
C PRO A 574 -4.76 -30.96 -64.09
N MET A 575 -3.79 -31.77 -63.69
CA MET A 575 -3.38 -32.98 -64.39
C MET A 575 -2.84 -33.95 -63.35
N ASP A 576 -3.75 -34.75 -62.80
CA ASP A 576 -3.55 -36.16 -62.42
C ASP A 576 -4.88 -36.63 -61.79
N HIS A 577 -5.80 -37.04 -62.67
CA HIS A 577 -6.96 -37.85 -62.35
C HIS A 577 -6.83 -39.20 -63.04
#